data_AF-A0A7Y1Z7X9-F1
#
_entry.id   AF-A0A7Y1Z7X9-F1
#
_cell.length_a   1.000
_cell.length_b   1.000
_cell.length_c   1.000
_cell.angle_alpha   90.00
_cell.angle_beta   90.00
_cell.angle_gamma   90.00
#
_symmetry.space_group_name_H-M   'P 1'
#
loop_
_entity.id
_entity.type
_entity.pdbx_description
1 polymer ?
#
loop_
_entity_poly.entity_id
_entity_poly.type
_entity_poly.pdbx_seq_one_letter_code
_entity_poly.pdbx_strand_id
1 'polypeptide(L)'
;ANVNIIKRYLQEVKAIAIAAGNFAAIIVPAFFVLVFTNFFSRETYANPDFAMSLVYLIILSAFGTALAKVLFNKLVQISTPVFASSVTYLMTIVAVGWGLLDGERFTMIQALATILILLGVFLANKRN
;
A
#
# COMPACT_ATOMS: atom_id res chain seq x y z
N ALA A 1 -1.66 9.07 3.23
CA ALA A 1 -2.21 10.18 4.04
C ALA A 1 -1.22 10.50 5.13
N ASN A 2 -0.83 11.76 5.28
CA ASN A 2 0.19 12.13 6.25
C ASN A 2 -0.34 11.89 7.66
N VAL A 3 0.38 11.12 8.48
CA VAL A 3 -0.06 10.68 9.82
C VAL A 3 -0.45 11.89 10.68
N ASN A 4 0.24 13.01 10.49
CA ASN A 4 -0.04 14.27 11.19
C ASN A 4 -1.43 14.87 10.85
N ILE A 5 -1.92 14.70 9.62
CA ILE A 5 -3.24 15.21 9.21
C ILE A 5 -4.36 14.35 9.78
N ILE A 6 -4.20 13.02 9.73
CA ILE A 6 -5.15 12.09 10.35
C ILE A 6 -5.25 12.37 11.85
N LYS A 7 -4.11 12.60 12.50
CA LYS A 7 -4.05 12.86 13.94
C LYS A 7 -4.54 14.24 14.36
N ARG A 8 -4.52 15.24 13.47
CA ARG A 8 -4.95 16.62 13.77
C ARG A 8 -6.40 16.92 13.38
N TYR A 9 -6.92 16.31 12.31
CA TYR A 9 -8.22 16.68 11.73
C TYR A 9 -9.22 15.53 11.61
N LEU A 10 -8.81 14.27 11.81
CA LEU A 10 -9.67 13.10 11.62
C LEU A 10 -9.72 12.18 12.85
N GLN A 11 -9.44 12.71 14.05
CA GLN A 11 -9.50 11.94 15.31
C GLN A 11 -10.92 11.43 15.62
N GLU A 12 -11.96 12.21 15.30
CA GLU A 12 -13.36 11.85 15.56
C GLU A 12 -13.97 10.95 14.48
N VAL A 13 -13.27 10.75 13.37
CA VAL A 13 -13.74 9.93 12.25
C VAL A 13 -13.21 8.50 12.41
N LYS A 14 -14.12 7.52 12.44
CA LYS A 14 -13.75 6.09 12.53
C LYS A 14 -12.76 5.72 11.40
N ALA A 15 -11.68 4.99 11.71
CA ALA A 15 -10.67 4.55 10.72
C ALA A 15 -11.25 3.91 9.45
N ILE A 16 -12.36 3.16 9.59
CA ILE A 16 -13.10 2.55 8.47
C ILE A 16 -13.69 3.60 7.53
N ALA A 17 -14.24 4.70 8.06
CA ALA A 17 -14.79 5.77 7.24
C ALA A 17 -13.69 6.52 6.47
N ILE A 18 -12.50 6.70 7.07
CA ILE A 18 -11.34 7.28 6.39
C ILE A 18 -10.86 6.37 5.24
N ALA A 19 -10.79 5.06 5.48
CA ALA A 19 -10.43 4.10 4.44
C ALA A 19 -11.47 4.09 3.31
N ALA A 20 -12.76 4.03 3.65
CA ALA A 20 -13.87 4.05 2.69
C ALA A 20 -13.88 5.33 1.84
N GLY A 21 -13.70 6.50 2.46
CA GLY A 21 -13.63 7.78 1.73
C GLY A 21 -12.45 7.84 0.76
N ASN A 22 -11.29 7.31 1.14
CA ASN A 22 -10.13 7.22 0.24
C ASN A 22 -10.40 6.31 -0.96
N PHE A 23 -10.99 5.13 -0.74
CA PHE A 23 -11.37 4.25 -1.85
C PHE A 23 -12.47 4.86 -2.73
N ALA A 24 -13.47 5.51 -2.13
CA ALA A 24 -14.53 6.19 -2.87
C ALA A 24 -13.99 7.29 -3.79
N ALA A 25 -13.02 8.07 -3.33
CA ALA A 25 -12.36 9.09 -4.16
C ALA A 25 -11.59 8.47 -5.35
N ILE A 26 -11.01 7.28 -5.18
CA ILE A 26 -10.26 6.57 -6.23
C ILE A 26 -11.19 5.93 -7.27
N ILE A 27 -12.46 5.61 -6.92
CA ILE A 27 -13.41 5.01 -7.86
C ILE A 27 -13.60 5.86 -9.11
N VAL A 28 -13.66 7.20 -8.97
CA VAL A 28 -13.88 8.11 -10.11
C VAL A 28 -12.76 7.99 -11.15
N PRO A 29 -11.48 8.24 -10.85
CA PRO A 29 -10.41 8.07 -11.83
C PRO A 29 -10.24 6.62 -12.29
N ALA A 30 -10.45 5.63 -11.41
CA ALA A 30 -10.36 4.22 -11.78
C ALA A 30 -11.42 3.83 -12.83
N PHE A 31 -12.64 4.34 -12.69
CA PHE A 31 -13.72 4.10 -13.65
C PHE A 31 -13.42 4.73 -15.01
N PHE A 32 -12.89 5.97 -15.03
CA PHE A 32 -12.44 6.59 -16.27
C PHE A 32 -11.40 5.72 -16.98
N VAL A 33 -10.36 5.28 -16.27
CA VAL A 33 -9.34 4.40 -16.85
C VAL A 33 -9.97 3.12 -17.39
N LEU A 34 -10.88 2.47 -16.65
CA LEU A 34 -11.54 1.22 -17.07
C LEU A 34 -12.30 1.35 -18.39
N VAL A 35 -12.98 2.49 -18.60
CA VAL A 35 -13.72 2.75 -19.84
C VAL A 35 -12.76 2.97 -21.02
N PHE A 36 -11.61 3.60 -20.79
CA PHE A 36 -10.62 3.88 -21.84
C PHE A 36 -9.62 2.75 -22.12
N THR A 37 -9.52 1.72 -21.26
CA THR A 37 -8.56 0.60 -21.43
C THR A 37 -9.11 -0.56 -22.26
N ASN A 38 -10.20 -0.38 -23.01
CA ASN A 38 -10.89 -1.44 -23.78
C ASN A 38 -11.24 -2.68 -22.94
N PHE A 39 -11.41 -2.51 -21.62
CA PHE A 39 -11.70 -3.61 -20.70
C PHE A 39 -12.97 -4.39 -21.10
N PHE A 40 -13.96 -3.70 -21.65
CA PHE A 40 -15.22 -4.31 -22.11
C PHE A 40 -15.14 -4.95 -23.51
N SER A 41 -13.94 -5.05 -24.10
CA SER A 41 -13.76 -5.66 -25.42
C SER A 41 -13.91 -7.18 -25.38
N ARG A 42 -14.36 -7.78 -26.48
CA ARG A 42 -14.49 -9.24 -26.59
C ARG A 42 -13.15 -9.96 -26.45
N GLU A 43 -12.05 -9.32 -26.85
CA GLU A 43 -10.71 -9.89 -26.75
C GLU A 43 -10.26 -10.04 -25.29
N THR A 44 -10.60 -9.08 -24.43
CA THR A 44 -10.29 -9.15 -23.00
C THR A 44 -11.06 -10.30 -22.31
N TYR A 45 -12.34 -10.48 -22.64
CA TYR A 45 -13.15 -11.57 -22.07
C TYR A 45 -12.83 -12.95 -22.63
N ALA A 46 -12.32 -13.02 -23.87
CA ALA A 46 -11.90 -14.28 -24.49
C ALA A 46 -10.55 -14.79 -23.96
N ASN A 47 -9.82 -13.98 -23.18
CA ASN A 47 -8.56 -14.39 -22.60
C ASN A 47 -8.79 -15.46 -21.51
N PRO A 48 -8.15 -16.64 -21.61
CA PRO A 48 -8.33 -17.72 -20.62
C PRO A 48 -7.89 -17.32 -19.20
N ASP A 49 -6.95 -16.38 -19.06
CA ASP A 49 -6.44 -15.92 -17.77
C ASP A 49 -7.30 -14.81 -17.14
N PHE A 50 -8.33 -14.30 -17.85
CA PHE A 50 -9.15 -13.18 -17.38
C PHE A 50 -9.82 -13.49 -16.04
N ALA A 51 -10.43 -14.67 -15.92
CA ALA A 51 -11.12 -15.09 -14.71
C ALA A 51 -10.16 -15.27 -13.52
N MET A 52 -9.01 -15.90 -13.74
CA MET A 52 -8.00 -16.10 -12.69
C MET A 52 -7.34 -14.79 -12.26
N SER A 53 -7.11 -13.87 -13.20
CA SER A 53 -6.58 -12.53 -12.90
C SER A 53 -7.54 -11.74 -12.00
N LEU A 54 -8.85 -11.84 -12.25
CA LEU A 54 -9.87 -11.24 -11.37
C LEU A 54 -9.84 -11.84 -9.97
N VAL A 55 -9.68 -13.16 -9.83
CA VAL A 55 -9.57 -13.82 -8.52
C VAL A 55 -8.35 -13.31 -7.75
N TYR A 56 -7.17 -13.25 -8.39
CA TYR A 56 -5.97 -12.70 -7.74
C TYR A 56 -6.14 -11.24 -7.35
N LEU A 57 -6.81 -10.44 -8.19
CA LEU A 57 -7.11 -9.04 -7.89
C LEU A 57 -8.06 -8.90 -6.70
N ILE A 58 -9.08 -9.74 -6.58
CA ILE A 58 -10.01 -9.75 -5.43
C ILE A 58 -9.25 -10.10 -4.15
N ILE A 59 -8.43 -11.15 -4.17
CA ILE A 59 -7.65 -11.57 -2.98
C ILE A 59 -6.70 -10.45 -2.56
N LEU A 60 -5.94 -9.89 -3.50
CA LEU A 60 -4.97 -8.83 -3.22
C LEU A 60 -5.65 -7.54 -2.73
N SER A 61 -6.77 -7.15 -3.36
CA SER A 61 -7.49 -5.94 -2.97
C SER A 61 -8.17 -6.07 -1.60
N ALA A 62 -8.75 -7.24 -1.29
CA ALA A 62 -9.38 -7.48 0.00
C ALA A 62 -8.34 -7.53 1.13
N PHE A 63 -7.33 -8.40 1.02
CA PHE A 63 -6.37 -8.65 2.10
C PHE A 63 -5.19 -7.70 2.07
N GLY A 64 -4.53 -7.58 0.92
CA GLY A 64 -3.30 -6.79 0.76
C GLY A 64 -3.53 -5.28 0.79
N THR A 65 -4.72 -4.81 0.40
CA THR A 65 -5.01 -3.38 0.30
C THR A 65 -6.04 -2.90 1.32
N ALA A 66 -7.28 -3.40 1.26
CA ALA A 66 -8.37 -2.87 2.08
C ALA A 66 -8.19 -3.21 3.55
N LEU A 67 -8.00 -4.50 3.89
CA LEU A 67 -7.81 -4.94 5.27
C LEU A 67 -6.53 -4.34 5.87
N ALA A 68 -5.41 -4.42 5.16
CA ALA A 68 -4.14 -3.84 5.60
C ALA A 68 -4.27 -2.33 5.91
N LYS A 69 -4.97 -1.57 5.06
CA LYS A 69 -5.17 -0.12 5.24
C LYS A 69 -6.09 0.20 6.40
N VAL A 70 -7.14 -0.59 6.63
CA VAL A 70 -8.02 -0.44 7.81
C VAL A 70 -7.24 -0.73 9.09
N LEU A 71 -6.45 -1.80 9.13
CA LEU A 71 -5.59 -2.14 10.27
C LEU A 71 -4.54 -1.04 10.52
N PHE A 72 -3.91 -0.53 9.46
CA PHE A 72 -2.95 0.57 9.57
C PHE A 72 -3.59 1.85 10.12
N ASN A 73 -4.74 2.27 9.59
CA ASN A 73 -5.46 3.44 10.11
C ASN A 73 -5.89 3.24 11.56
N LYS A 74 -6.33 2.03 11.93
CA LYS A 74 -6.71 1.71 13.30
C LYS A 74 -5.49 1.76 14.23
N LEU A 75 -4.35 1.20 13.83
CA LEU A 75 -3.08 1.31 14.53
C LEU A 75 -2.65 2.78 14.71
N VAL A 76 -2.73 3.59 13.66
CA VAL A 76 -2.42 5.03 13.74
C VAL A 76 -3.33 5.77 14.73
N GLN A 77 -4.60 5.37 14.84
CA GLN A 77 -5.55 5.98 15.79
C GLN A 77 -5.28 5.59 17.25
N ILE A 78 -4.83 4.36 17.51
CA ILE A 78 -4.59 3.85 18.87
C ILE A 78 -3.13 3.98 19.33
N SER A 79 -2.19 4.21 18.42
CA SER A 79 -0.75 4.19 18.73
C SER A 79 -0.12 5.58 18.74
N THR A 80 1.03 5.68 19.40
CA THR A 80 1.88 6.87 19.34
C THR A 80 2.45 7.05 17.92
N PRO A 81 2.79 8.29 17.51
CA PRO A 81 3.36 8.55 16.17
C PRO A 81 4.60 7.69 15.87
N VAL A 82 5.34 7.32 16.92
CA VAL A 82 6.56 6.49 16.90
C VAL A 82 6.29 5.03 16.51
N PHE A 83 5.10 4.50 16.81
CA PHE A 83 4.72 3.14 16.38
C PHE A 83 4.33 3.11 14.89
N ALA A 84 3.66 4.16 14.41
CA ALA A 84 3.31 4.30 13.00
C ALA A 84 4.55 4.46 12.10
N SER A 85 5.60 5.15 12.58
CA SER A 85 6.88 5.22 11.87
C SER A 85 7.59 3.87 11.84
N SER A 86 7.55 3.10 12.94
CA SER A 86 8.12 1.75 13.01
C SER A 86 7.53 0.79 11.97
N VAL A 87 6.22 0.88 11.69
CA VAL A 87 5.56 0.08 10.63
C VAL A 87 6.15 0.37 9.24
N THR A 88 6.52 1.63 8.98
CA THR A 88 7.14 2.01 7.70
C THR A 88 8.50 1.34 7.53
N TYR A 89 9.25 1.14 8.62
CA TYR A 89 10.58 0.55 8.60
C TYR A 89 10.51 -0.95 8.40
N LEU A 90 9.55 -1.57 9.08
CA LEU A 90 9.26 -2.98 8.87
C LEU A 90 8.84 -3.22 7.42
N MET A 91 8.04 -2.34 6.81
CA MET A 91 7.66 -2.46 5.40
C MET A 91 8.88 -2.46 4.47
N THR A 92 9.85 -1.55 4.66
CA THR A 92 11.07 -1.52 3.84
C THR A 92 11.93 -2.76 4.02
N ILE A 93 12.07 -3.27 5.24
CA ILE A 93 12.88 -4.47 5.51
C ILE A 93 12.19 -5.72 4.95
N VAL A 94 10.89 -5.86 5.17
CA VAL A 94 10.09 -7.00 4.67
C VAL A 94 10.07 -7.01 3.14
N ALA A 95 9.95 -5.86 2.48
CA ALA A 95 9.98 -5.79 1.02
C ALA A 95 11.30 -6.29 0.42
N VAL A 96 12.44 -5.86 0.97
CA VAL A 96 13.76 -6.35 0.56
C VAL A 96 13.92 -7.84 0.84
N GLY A 97 13.48 -8.29 2.02
CA GLY A 97 13.49 -9.70 2.39
C GLY A 97 12.67 -10.56 1.43
N TRP A 98 11.49 -10.09 1.02
CA TRP A 98 10.63 -10.80 0.08
C TRP A 98 11.24 -10.87 -1.32
N GLY A 99 11.83 -9.77 -1.83
CA GLY A 99 12.54 -9.77 -3.11
C GLY A 99 13.74 -10.73 -3.14
N LEU A 100 14.49 -10.82 -2.03
CA LEU A 100 15.58 -11.79 -1.90
C LEU A 100 15.08 -13.23 -1.89
N LEU A 101 13.94 -13.50 -1.24
CA LEU A 101 13.32 -14.83 -1.20
C LEU A 101 12.72 -15.25 -2.56
N ASP A 102 12.20 -14.29 -3.34
CA ASP A 102 11.68 -14.51 -4.69
C ASP A 102 12.81 -14.73 -5.73
N GLY A 103 14.06 -14.66 -5.30
CA GLY A 103 15.24 -14.91 -6.15
C GLY A 103 15.58 -13.74 -7.07
N GLU A 104 15.12 -12.53 -6.76
CA GLU A 104 15.45 -11.34 -7.54
C GLU A 104 16.96 -11.08 -7.55
N ARG A 105 17.51 -10.77 -8.72
CA ARG A 105 18.93 -10.43 -8.86
C ARG A 105 19.16 -9.00 -8.39
N PHE A 106 19.52 -8.83 -7.12
CA PHE A 106 19.96 -7.55 -6.60
C PHE A 106 21.33 -7.19 -7.18
N THR A 107 21.36 -6.15 -8.00
CA THR A 107 22.59 -5.53 -8.48
C THR A 107 23.28 -4.78 -7.33
N MET A 108 24.59 -4.55 -7.46
CA MET A 108 25.36 -3.80 -6.45
C MET A 108 24.81 -2.39 -6.21
N ILE A 109 24.24 -1.76 -7.24
CA ILE A 109 23.60 -0.43 -7.14
C ILE A 109 22.31 -0.51 -6.33
N GLN A 110 21.49 -1.55 -6.51
CA GLN A 110 20.27 -1.76 -5.72
C GLN A 110 20.60 -2.05 -4.25
N ALA A 111 21.70 -2.76 -3.97
CA ALA A 111 22.17 -2.97 -2.61
C ALA A 111 22.56 -1.64 -1.94
N LEU A 112 23.33 -0.79 -2.63
CA LEU A 112 23.70 0.54 -2.13
C LEU A 112 22.47 1.45 -1.96
N ALA A 113 21.52 1.43 -2.90
CA ALA A 113 20.27 2.19 -2.80
C ALA A 113 19.42 1.73 -1.61
N THR A 114 19.35 0.42 -1.37
CA THR A 114 18.65 -0.15 -0.21
C THR A 114 19.27 0.31 1.10
N ILE A 115 20.61 0.27 1.22
CA ILE A 115 21.33 0.78 2.39
C ILE A 115 21.04 2.27 2.60
N LEU A 116 21.06 3.07 1.52
CA LEU A 116 20.81 4.50 1.59
C LEU A 116 19.37 4.81 2.06
N ILE A 117 18.37 4.08 1.55
CA ILE A 117 16.97 4.20 1.99
C ILE A 117 16.87 3.84 3.47
N LEU A 118 17.39 2.69 3.90
CA LEU A 118 17.34 2.25 5.29
C LEU A 118 18.04 3.25 6.24
N LEU A 119 19.16 3.83 5.82
CA LEU A 119 19.85 4.88 6.58
C LEU A 119 19.02 6.16 6.67
N GLY A 120 18.45 6.64 5.57
CA GLY A 120 17.61 7.84 5.56
C GLY A 120 16.38 7.67 6.46
N VAL A 121 15.79 6.50 6.40
CA VAL A 121 14.66 6.05 7.22
C VAL A 121 15.05 6.02 8.72
N PHE A 122 16.22 5.44 9.06
CA PHE A 122 16.75 5.42 10.42
C PHE A 122 17.04 6.82 10.99
N LEU A 123 17.70 7.68 10.19
CA LEU A 123 18.01 9.07 10.56
C LEU A 123 16.73 9.89 10.80
N ALA A 124 15.69 9.69 9.99
CA ALA A 124 14.42 10.38 10.13
C ALA A 124 13.68 10.04 11.43
N ASN A 125 13.81 8.82 11.98
CA ASN A 125 13.20 8.49 13.29
C ASN A 125 14.02 9.00 14.47
N LYS A 126 15.35 9.09 14.34
CA LYS A 126 16.23 9.37 15.49
C LYS A 126 16.02 10.76 16.10
N ARG A 127 15.27 11.64 15.42
CA ARG A 127 15.04 13.04 15.83
C ARG A 127 13.59 13.32 16.29
N ASN A 128 12.76 12.30 16.47
CA ASN A 128 11.44 12.41 17.11
C ASN A 128 11.42 11.76 18.49
#